data_AF-A0A345QLH3-F1
#
_entry.id   AF-A0A345QLH3-F1
#
_cell.length_a   1.000
_cell.length_b   1.000
_cell.length_c   1.000
_cell.angle_alpha   90.00
_cell.angle_beta   90.00
_cell.angle_gamma   90.00
#
_symmetry.space_group_name_H-M   'P 1'
#
loop_
_entity.id
_entity.type
_entity.pdbx_description
1 polymer ?
#
loop_
_entity_poly.entity_id
_entity_poly.type
_entity_poly.pdbx_seq_one_letter_code
_entity_poly.pdbx_strand_id
1 'polypeptide(L)'
;MRFDLDQLGAWSDLPFFADTLPAIEAHLDDKAFLPPQDQVFAALARTPPHKVRVVILGQDPYPTPGHAHGFSFSADANTKPLPRSLSNIFKEMRDDIGDAPRHADLRFWADQGVLLLNTVLTVPAGTPQGRKALGWQALTAQILMRLADGPRAYLLWGKPAQAAASQVDPMTNLKIETAHPSPLSARRGFFGARPFSRTNAWLHAQGQPVINWTDPEAQ
;
A
#
# COMPACT_ATOMS: atom_id res chain seq x y z
N MET A 1 -9.79 10.53 19.93
CA MET A 1 -8.88 9.39 20.16
C MET A 1 -7.42 9.84 20.00
N ARG A 2 -6.41 8.98 20.23
CA ARG A 2 -5.00 9.26 19.87
C ARG A 2 -4.30 8.00 19.36
N PHE A 3 -3.57 8.10 18.26
CA PHE A 3 -2.79 6.98 17.75
C PHE A 3 -1.49 6.78 18.53
N ASP A 4 -1.07 5.52 18.65
CA ASP A 4 0.27 5.17 19.11
C ASP A 4 1.26 5.31 17.94
N LEU A 5 2.32 6.08 18.16
CA LEU A 5 3.34 6.41 17.17
C LEU A 5 4.70 5.77 17.50
N ASP A 6 4.82 5.04 18.61
CA ASP A 6 6.10 4.55 19.13
C ASP A 6 6.80 3.57 18.17
N GLN A 7 6.01 2.84 17.38
CA GLN A 7 6.50 1.84 16.43
C GLN A 7 6.90 2.44 15.05
N LEU A 8 6.76 3.75 14.85
CA LEU A 8 6.98 4.36 13.54
C LEU A 8 8.45 4.60 13.19
N GLY A 9 9.34 4.59 14.19
CA GLY A 9 10.76 4.91 13.99
C GLY A 9 10.93 6.22 13.23
N ALA A 10 11.82 6.27 12.23
CA ALA A 10 12.11 7.49 11.44
C ALA A 10 10.92 8.05 10.64
N TRP A 11 9.77 7.36 10.58
CA TRP A 11 8.54 7.94 10.03
C TRP A 11 7.93 8.99 10.97
N SER A 12 8.09 8.87 12.29
CA SER A 12 7.50 9.83 13.24
C SER A 12 8.06 11.25 13.10
N ASP A 13 9.24 11.39 12.48
CA ASP A 13 9.86 12.68 12.14
C ASP A 13 9.10 13.48 11.05
N LEU A 14 8.11 12.88 10.39
CA LEU A 14 7.33 13.56 9.37
C LEU A 14 6.44 14.64 10.02
N PRO A 15 6.45 15.90 9.52
CA PRO A 15 5.61 16.99 10.05
C PRO A 15 4.12 16.64 10.15
N PHE A 16 3.62 15.74 9.30
CA PHE A 16 2.26 15.21 9.35
C PHE A 16 1.81 14.82 10.76
N PHE A 17 2.67 14.13 11.53
CA PHE A 17 2.30 13.60 12.84
C PHE A 17 2.12 14.71 13.89
N ALA A 18 2.85 15.81 13.77
CA ALA A 18 2.70 16.96 14.67
C ALA A 18 1.60 17.92 14.19
N ASP A 19 1.52 18.17 12.88
CA ASP A 19 0.76 19.29 12.34
C ASP A 19 -0.64 18.90 11.84
N THR A 20 -0.80 17.68 11.32
CA THR A 20 -2.03 17.23 10.63
C THR A 20 -2.79 16.15 11.40
N LEU A 21 -2.07 15.19 11.99
CA LEU A 21 -2.69 14.08 12.70
C LEU A 21 -3.62 14.51 13.85
N PRO A 22 -3.29 15.52 14.68
CA PRO A 22 -4.20 15.94 15.77
C PRO A 22 -5.58 16.38 15.27
N ALA A 23 -5.66 17.03 14.10
CA ALA A 23 -6.92 17.42 13.49
C ALA A 23 -7.71 16.19 13.02
N ILE A 24 -7.04 15.18 12.46
CA ILE A 24 -7.69 13.91 12.08
C ILE A 24 -8.23 13.20 13.32
N GLU A 25 -7.41 13.04 14.36
CA GLU A 25 -7.76 12.40 15.63
C GLU A 25 -8.97 13.02 16.32
N ALA A 26 -9.15 14.34 16.19
CA ALA A 26 -10.32 15.06 16.70
C ALA A 26 -11.62 14.71 15.94
N HIS A 27 -11.51 14.25 14.68
CA HIS A 27 -12.64 13.83 13.84
C HIS A 27 -12.88 12.31 13.86
N LEU A 28 -12.02 11.54 14.54
CA LEU A 28 -12.15 10.09 14.62
C LEU A 28 -12.72 9.64 15.97
N ASP A 29 -13.62 8.66 15.89
CA ASP A 29 -14.07 7.84 17.01
C ASP A 29 -13.58 6.41 16.76
N ASP A 30 -12.91 5.80 17.75
CA ASP A 30 -12.18 4.53 17.67
C ASP A 30 -13.04 3.36 17.17
N LYS A 31 -14.36 3.41 17.41
CA LYS A 31 -15.29 2.34 17.00
C LYS A 31 -15.93 2.57 15.63
N ALA A 32 -15.66 3.71 14.99
CA ALA A 32 -16.36 4.16 13.79
C ALA A 32 -15.54 3.99 12.49
N PHE A 33 -14.38 3.32 12.54
CA PHE A 33 -13.55 3.11 11.36
C PHE A 33 -12.75 1.81 11.33
N LEU A 34 -12.23 1.54 10.14
CA LEU A 34 -11.32 0.45 9.82
C LEU A 34 -10.04 1.03 9.20
N PRO A 35 -8.88 0.38 9.35
CA PRO A 35 -8.64 -0.78 10.23
C PRO A 35 -8.75 -0.40 11.72
N PRO A 36 -8.64 -1.36 12.66
CA PRO A 36 -8.45 -1.05 14.07
C PRO A 36 -7.34 -0.01 14.29
N GLN A 37 -7.50 0.82 15.32
CA GLN A 37 -6.63 1.97 15.60
C GLN A 37 -5.14 1.64 15.64
N ASP A 38 -4.78 0.54 16.31
CA ASP A 38 -3.41 0.02 16.45
C ASP A 38 -2.80 -0.47 15.13
N GLN A 39 -3.63 -0.64 14.09
CA GLN A 39 -3.21 -1.12 12.78
C GLN A 39 -3.16 -0.01 11.72
N VAL A 40 -3.62 1.21 12.01
CA VAL A 40 -3.69 2.30 11.02
C VAL A 40 -2.33 2.58 10.36
N PHE A 41 -1.24 2.50 11.13
CA PHE A 41 0.12 2.73 10.63
C PHE A 41 0.96 1.45 10.48
N ALA A 42 0.34 0.27 10.49
CA ALA A 42 1.06 -1.01 10.50
C ALA A 42 2.06 -1.16 9.33
N ALA A 43 1.70 -0.68 8.12
CA ALA A 43 2.61 -0.70 6.98
C ALA A 43 3.87 0.16 7.19
N LEU A 44 3.76 1.31 7.86
CA LEU A 44 4.89 2.19 8.16
C LEU A 44 5.78 1.59 9.24
N ALA A 45 5.16 1.06 10.31
CA ALA A 45 5.89 0.39 11.38
C ALA A 45 6.66 -0.84 10.88
N ARG A 46 6.08 -1.60 9.95
CA ARG A 46 6.71 -2.80 9.39
C ARG A 46 7.82 -2.47 8.38
N THR A 47 7.67 -1.38 7.63
CA THR A 47 8.61 -1.01 6.56
C THR A 47 9.22 0.37 6.84
N PRO A 48 10.34 0.46 7.59
CA PRO A 48 11.01 1.73 7.86
C PRO A 48 11.60 2.35 6.58
N PRO A 49 11.83 3.68 6.52
CA PRO A 49 12.16 4.38 5.26
C PRO A 49 13.34 3.78 4.49
N HIS A 50 14.41 3.42 5.21
CA HIS A 50 15.65 2.88 4.64
C HIS A 50 15.49 1.46 4.07
N LYS A 51 14.42 0.73 4.43
CA LYS A 51 14.13 -0.60 3.88
C LYS A 51 13.21 -0.55 2.66
N VAL A 52 12.59 0.59 2.36
CA VAL A 52 11.63 0.69 1.25
C VAL A 52 12.35 0.56 -0.08
N ARG A 53 11.98 -0.47 -0.86
CA ARG A 53 12.46 -0.73 -2.23
C ARG A 53 11.34 -0.60 -3.26
N VAL A 54 10.12 -0.96 -2.85
CA VAL A 54 8.93 -0.90 -3.68
C VAL A 54 7.82 -0.18 -2.91
N VAL A 55 7.06 0.69 -3.57
CA VAL A 55 5.87 1.34 -3.02
C VAL A 55 4.67 0.90 -3.85
N ILE A 56 3.65 0.35 -3.18
CA ILE A 56 2.34 0.08 -3.77
C ILE A 56 1.34 1.02 -3.11
N LEU A 57 0.69 1.86 -3.92
CA LEU A 57 -0.31 2.80 -3.42
C LEU A 57 -1.73 2.27 -3.62
N GLY A 58 -2.40 1.98 -2.50
CA GLY A 58 -3.85 1.73 -2.45
C GLY A 58 -4.66 3.02 -2.27
N GLN A 59 -5.97 2.91 -2.44
CA GLN A 59 -6.88 4.05 -2.27
C GLN A 59 -7.28 4.21 -0.80
N ASP A 60 -8.15 3.33 -0.31
CA ASP A 60 -8.68 3.26 1.05
C ASP A 60 -8.58 1.82 1.60
N PRO A 61 -8.62 1.64 2.93
CA PRO A 61 -8.70 0.30 3.52
C PRO A 61 -9.99 -0.40 3.07
N TYR A 62 -10.03 -1.73 3.19
CA TYR A 62 -11.28 -2.45 2.95
C TYR A 62 -12.35 -1.99 3.96
N PRO A 63 -13.54 -1.57 3.50
CA PRO A 63 -14.61 -1.09 4.37
C PRO A 63 -15.36 -2.24 5.08
N THR A 64 -14.99 -3.50 4.79
CA THR A 64 -15.56 -4.69 5.42
C THR A 64 -14.87 -4.95 6.76
N PRO A 65 -15.61 -5.02 7.89
CA PRO A 65 -15.04 -5.35 9.18
C PRO A 65 -14.23 -6.65 9.15
N GLY A 66 -13.05 -6.65 9.78
CA GLY A 66 -12.14 -7.80 9.84
C GLY A 66 -11.31 -8.04 8.58
N HIS A 67 -11.42 -7.21 7.53
CA HIS A 67 -10.57 -7.34 6.33
C HIS A 67 -9.35 -6.42 6.38
N ALA A 68 -9.53 -5.15 6.73
CA ALA A 68 -8.44 -4.18 6.74
C ALA A 68 -7.56 -4.35 7.99
N HIS A 69 -6.24 -4.42 7.78
CA HIS A 69 -5.25 -4.54 8.85
C HIS A 69 -4.04 -3.60 8.69
N GLY A 70 -4.22 -2.48 7.99
CA GLY A 70 -3.18 -1.45 7.85
C GLY A 70 -2.26 -1.57 6.64
N PHE A 71 -2.41 -2.60 5.82
CA PHE A 71 -1.63 -2.82 4.60
C PHE A 71 -2.55 -2.73 3.37
N SER A 72 -2.20 -1.90 2.39
CA SER A 72 -2.99 -1.78 1.16
C SER A 72 -3.14 -3.13 0.45
N PHE A 73 -4.34 -3.41 -0.05
CA PHE A 73 -4.73 -4.64 -0.76
C PHE A 73 -4.67 -5.95 0.03
N SER A 74 -3.99 -6.00 1.17
CA SER A 74 -3.91 -7.19 2.01
C SER A 74 -5.13 -7.34 2.93
N ALA A 75 -5.45 -8.59 3.28
CA ALA A 75 -6.40 -8.93 4.33
C ALA A 75 -5.85 -10.06 5.21
N ASP A 76 -6.56 -10.41 6.28
CA ASP A 76 -6.16 -11.50 7.16
C ASP A 76 -6.04 -12.85 6.42
N ALA A 77 -5.16 -13.75 6.86
CA ALA A 77 -4.88 -15.00 6.14
C ALA A 77 -6.13 -15.88 5.97
N ASN A 78 -7.05 -15.80 6.94
CA ASN A 78 -8.30 -16.54 6.95
C ASN A 78 -9.44 -15.85 6.20
N THR A 79 -9.24 -14.63 5.67
CA THR A 79 -10.28 -13.88 4.96
C THR A 79 -10.75 -14.63 3.71
N LYS A 80 -12.02 -15.05 3.72
CA LYS A 80 -12.69 -15.72 2.60
C LYS A 80 -14.13 -15.17 2.41
N PRO A 81 -14.58 -14.94 1.16
CA PRO A 81 -13.80 -14.98 -0.07
C PRO A 81 -12.75 -13.85 -0.12
N LEU A 82 -11.73 -14.00 -0.97
CA LEU A 82 -10.73 -12.95 -1.17
C LEU A 82 -11.40 -11.63 -1.57
N PRO A 83 -10.93 -10.48 -1.07
CA PRO A 83 -11.37 -9.18 -1.57
C PRO A 83 -11.24 -9.10 -3.09
N ARG A 84 -12.23 -8.49 -3.76
CA ARG A 84 -12.32 -8.55 -5.24
C ARG A 84 -11.09 -7.99 -5.95
N SER A 85 -10.51 -6.89 -5.44
CA SER A 85 -9.27 -6.32 -5.97
C SER A 85 -8.09 -7.27 -5.79
N LEU A 86 -7.96 -7.91 -4.62
CA LEU A 86 -6.90 -8.88 -4.35
C LEU A 86 -7.02 -10.13 -5.23
N SER A 87 -8.24 -10.62 -5.47
CA SER A 87 -8.47 -11.72 -6.41
C SER A 87 -7.97 -11.40 -7.82
N ASN A 88 -8.17 -10.16 -8.29
CA ASN A 88 -7.64 -9.72 -9.57
C ASN A 88 -6.11 -9.51 -9.55
N ILE A 89 -5.54 -9.03 -8.44
CA ILE A 89 -4.09 -8.98 -8.23
C ILE A 89 -3.50 -10.39 -8.38
N PHE A 90 -4.05 -11.39 -7.69
CA PHE A 90 -3.59 -12.78 -7.78
C PHE A 90 -3.76 -13.38 -9.17
N LYS A 91 -4.83 -13.00 -9.88
CA LYS A 91 -4.98 -13.40 -11.27
C LYS A 91 -3.84 -12.84 -12.14
N GLU A 92 -3.53 -11.55 -12.02
CA GLU A 92 -2.42 -10.95 -12.77
C GLU A 92 -1.07 -11.57 -12.36
N MET A 93 -0.87 -11.89 -11.07
CA MET A 93 0.36 -12.57 -10.63
C MET A 93 0.54 -13.94 -11.30
N ARG A 94 -0.52 -14.76 -11.38
CA ARG A 94 -0.43 -16.05 -12.06
C ARG A 94 -0.12 -15.89 -13.55
N ASP A 95 -0.72 -14.90 -14.20
CA ASP A 95 -0.48 -14.62 -15.61
C ASP A 95 0.95 -14.04 -15.84
N ASP A 96 1.48 -13.26 -14.89
CA ASP A 96 2.77 -12.56 -15.00
C ASP A 96 3.97 -13.43 -14.61
N ILE A 97 3.89 -14.06 -13.44
CA ILE A 97 4.99 -14.77 -12.75
C ILE A 97 4.66 -16.24 -12.44
N GLY A 98 3.51 -16.75 -12.89
CA GLY A 98 3.15 -18.16 -12.83
C GLY A 98 2.49 -18.63 -11.53
N ASP A 99 2.48 -17.82 -10.47
CA ASP A 99 1.90 -18.20 -9.18
C ASP A 99 1.35 -16.99 -8.39
N ALA A 100 0.66 -17.25 -7.28
CA ALA A 100 0.15 -16.23 -6.37
C ALA A 100 0.10 -16.78 -4.92
N PRO A 101 0.11 -15.90 -3.89
CA PRO A 101 -0.02 -16.32 -2.50
C PRO A 101 -1.26 -17.17 -2.24
N ARG A 102 -1.13 -18.13 -1.30
CA ARG A 102 -2.21 -19.05 -0.93
C ARG A 102 -3.34 -18.38 -0.15
N HIS A 103 -3.08 -17.23 0.47
CA HIS A 103 -4.01 -16.51 1.33
C HIS A 103 -3.92 -15.00 1.14
N ALA A 104 -4.83 -14.25 1.75
CA ALA A 104 -4.96 -12.81 1.54
C ALA A 104 -3.88 -11.93 2.23
N ASP A 105 -3.11 -12.53 3.14
CA ASP A 105 -2.09 -11.82 3.90
C ASP A 105 -0.81 -11.61 3.06
N LEU A 106 -0.42 -10.33 2.94
CA LEU A 106 0.71 -9.85 2.16
C LEU A 106 1.78 -9.19 3.06
N ARG A 107 1.71 -9.35 4.39
CA ARG A 107 2.71 -8.78 5.32
C ARG A 107 4.12 -9.23 4.99
N PHE A 108 4.29 -10.43 4.43
CA PHE A 108 5.59 -10.93 3.99
C PHE A 108 6.21 -10.13 2.82
N TRP A 109 5.42 -9.36 2.05
CA TRP A 109 5.97 -8.39 1.10
C TRP A 109 6.58 -7.20 1.83
N ALA A 110 5.96 -6.74 2.93
CA ALA A 110 6.47 -5.65 3.74
C ALA A 110 7.83 -5.98 4.37
N ASP A 111 8.02 -7.23 4.79
CA ASP A 111 9.30 -7.74 5.30
C ASP A 111 10.44 -7.68 4.27
N GLN A 112 10.07 -7.67 2.99
CA GLN A 112 11.00 -7.54 1.86
C GLN A 112 11.11 -6.07 1.38
N GLY A 113 10.63 -5.08 2.13
CA GLY A 113 10.75 -3.68 1.74
C GLY A 113 9.69 -3.19 0.76
N VAL A 114 8.57 -3.90 0.63
CA VAL A 114 7.39 -3.40 -0.10
C VAL A 114 6.51 -2.58 0.84
N LEU A 115 6.45 -1.27 0.65
CA LEU A 115 5.55 -0.40 1.39
C LEU A 115 4.14 -0.48 0.81
N LEU A 116 3.23 -1.14 1.54
CA LEU A 116 1.82 -1.33 1.19
C LEU A 116 0.95 -0.21 1.78
N LEU A 117 0.97 0.97 1.17
CA LEU A 117 0.38 2.19 1.73
C LEU A 117 -0.93 2.58 1.03
N ASN A 118 -1.98 2.83 1.81
CA ASN A 118 -3.18 3.49 1.28
C ASN A 118 -3.03 5.01 1.31
N THR A 119 -3.55 5.71 0.30
CA THR A 119 -3.60 7.20 0.27
C THR A 119 -4.55 7.80 1.32
N VAL A 120 -5.53 7.01 1.77
CA VAL A 120 -6.40 7.28 2.91
C VAL A 120 -6.24 6.12 3.89
N LEU A 121 -5.94 6.39 5.16
CA LEU A 121 -5.55 5.34 6.10
C LEU A 121 -6.72 4.83 6.97
N THR A 122 -7.87 5.53 6.97
CA THR A 122 -9.07 5.09 7.70
C THR A 122 -10.33 5.20 6.85
N VAL A 123 -11.28 4.30 7.05
CA VAL A 123 -12.57 4.28 6.34
C VAL A 123 -13.70 3.89 7.30
N PRO A 124 -14.91 4.49 7.21
CA PRO A 124 -16.06 4.00 7.98
C PRO A 124 -16.48 2.61 7.47
N ALA A 125 -16.93 1.75 8.37
CA ALA A 125 -17.44 0.44 7.99
C ALA A 125 -18.59 0.57 6.97
N GLY A 126 -18.53 -0.21 5.89
CA GLY A 126 -19.51 -0.22 4.81
C GLY A 126 -19.54 1.02 3.91
N THR A 127 -18.73 2.05 4.18
CA THR A 127 -18.74 3.32 3.43
C THR A 127 -17.38 3.60 2.77
N PRO A 128 -17.11 3.03 1.58
CA PRO A 128 -15.88 3.31 0.83
C PRO A 128 -15.67 4.81 0.62
N GLN A 129 -14.42 5.27 0.62
CA GLN A 129 -14.03 6.67 0.41
C GLN A 129 -14.63 7.69 1.40
N GLY A 130 -15.30 7.25 2.47
CA GLY A 130 -16.02 8.12 3.41
C GLY A 130 -15.16 9.11 4.20
N ARG A 131 -13.82 9.03 4.10
CA ARG A 131 -12.85 9.84 4.84
C ARG A 131 -11.78 10.51 3.98
N LYS A 132 -12.01 10.61 2.68
CA LYS A 132 -11.07 11.24 1.74
C LYS A 132 -10.76 12.70 2.10
N ALA A 133 -11.65 13.42 2.78
CA ALA A 133 -11.46 14.84 3.11
C ALA A 133 -10.69 15.11 4.42
N LEU A 134 -10.27 14.07 5.16
CA LEU A 134 -9.65 14.27 6.48
C LEU A 134 -8.18 14.73 6.44
N GLY A 135 -7.51 14.68 5.27
CA GLY A 135 -6.14 15.16 5.12
C GLY A 135 -5.04 14.09 5.15
N TRP A 136 -5.40 12.80 5.13
CA TRP A 136 -4.45 11.67 5.02
C TRP A 136 -3.48 11.77 3.82
N GLN A 137 -3.87 12.50 2.78
CA GLN A 137 -3.04 12.74 1.60
C GLN A 137 -1.76 13.51 1.94
N ALA A 138 -1.76 14.34 2.99
CA ALA A 138 -0.56 15.03 3.46
C ALA A 138 0.51 14.03 3.90
N LEU A 139 0.14 12.96 4.61
CA LEU A 139 1.08 11.90 5.00
C LEU A 139 1.66 11.20 3.77
N THR A 140 0.81 10.84 2.81
CA THR A 140 1.28 10.15 1.60
C THR A 140 2.26 11.02 0.81
N ALA A 141 1.97 12.33 0.66
CA ALA A 141 2.87 13.26 0.01
C ALA A 141 4.22 13.37 0.73
N GLN A 142 4.21 13.49 2.07
CA GLN A 142 5.44 13.55 2.87
C GLN A 142 6.26 12.26 2.83
N ILE A 143 5.60 11.10 2.81
CA ILE A 143 6.29 9.80 2.61
C ILE A 143 6.97 9.75 1.25
N LEU A 144 6.28 10.12 0.17
CA LEU A 144 6.86 10.10 -1.17
C LEU A 144 8.05 11.07 -1.30
N MET A 145 7.97 12.24 -0.68
CA MET A 145 9.10 13.17 -0.61
C MET A 145 10.27 12.59 0.19
N ARG A 146 10.01 11.95 1.34
CA ARG A 146 11.06 11.32 2.16
C ARG A 146 11.78 10.20 1.41
N LEU A 147 11.06 9.48 0.54
CA LEU A 147 11.58 8.40 -0.28
C LEU A 147 12.20 8.86 -1.61
N ALA A 148 12.38 10.17 -1.81
CA ALA A 148 13.07 10.71 -2.98
C ALA A 148 14.62 10.65 -2.86
N ASP A 149 15.14 10.08 -1.77
CA ASP A 149 16.58 9.94 -1.48
C ASP A 149 17.29 8.85 -2.31
N GLY A 150 16.56 8.07 -3.12
CA GLY A 150 17.15 7.06 -3.98
C GLY A 150 16.16 6.32 -4.89
N PRO A 151 16.67 5.57 -5.89
CA PRO A 151 15.86 4.82 -6.84
C PRO A 151 14.95 3.79 -6.17
N ARG A 152 13.66 3.83 -6.47
CA ARG A 152 12.66 2.84 -6.02
C ARG A 152 11.68 2.47 -7.13
N ALA A 153 10.96 1.36 -6.95
CA ALA A 153 9.84 0.99 -7.81
C ALA A 153 8.51 1.47 -7.22
N TYR A 154 7.66 2.08 -8.03
CA TYR A 154 6.35 2.61 -7.65
C TYR A 154 5.28 1.95 -8.52
N LEU A 155 4.40 1.16 -7.89
CA LEU A 155 3.28 0.49 -8.53
C LEU A 155 2.02 1.31 -8.24
N LEU A 156 1.55 2.01 -9.26
CA LEU A 156 0.56 3.08 -9.16
C LEU A 156 -0.71 2.66 -9.88
N TRP A 157 -1.55 1.93 -9.15
CA TRP A 157 -2.75 1.32 -9.72
C TRP A 157 -3.97 2.25 -9.60
N GLY A 158 -4.38 2.82 -10.72
CA GLY A 158 -5.50 3.74 -10.83
C GLY A 158 -5.12 5.22 -10.67
N LYS A 159 -6.01 6.09 -11.14
CA LYS A 159 -5.80 7.55 -11.17
C LYS A 159 -5.43 8.16 -9.82
N PRO A 160 -6.03 7.78 -8.67
CA PRO A 160 -5.64 8.35 -7.38
C PRO A 160 -4.17 8.11 -7.02
N ALA A 161 -3.68 6.88 -7.21
CA ALA A 161 -2.27 6.53 -6.96
C ALA A 161 -1.33 7.29 -7.90
N GLN A 162 -1.67 7.36 -9.20
CA GLN A 162 -0.91 8.10 -10.20
C GLN A 162 -0.83 9.60 -9.87
N ALA A 163 -1.94 10.20 -9.44
CA ALA A 163 -1.98 11.60 -9.04
C ALA A 163 -1.13 11.86 -7.78
N ALA A 164 -1.23 10.98 -6.77
CA ALA A 164 -0.45 11.10 -5.53
C ALA A 164 1.07 11.04 -5.79
N ALA A 165 1.50 10.21 -6.74
CA ALA A 165 2.90 10.06 -7.13
C ALA A 165 3.28 10.82 -8.41
N SER A 166 2.56 11.90 -8.72
CA SER A 166 2.82 12.72 -9.92
C SER A 166 4.19 13.40 -9.89
N GLN A 167 4.69 13.74 -8.70
CA GLN A 167 5.99 14.39 -8.49
C GLN A 167 7.17 13.39 -8.39
N VAL A 168 6.91 12.09 -8.42
CA VAL A 168 7.99 11.09 -8.43
C VAL A 168 8.70 11.13 -9.78
N ASP A 169 10.01 11.36 -9.76
CA ASP A 169 10.84 11.41 -10.97
C ASP A 169 10.85 10.05 -11.69
N PRO A 170 10.35 9.97 -12.94
CA PRO A 170 10.33 8.73 -13.71
C PRO A 170 11.69 8.34 -14.30
N MET A 171 12.71 9.21 -14.25
CA MET A 171 14.04 8.89 -14.78
C MET A 171 14.86 8.07 -13.78
N THR A 172 14.83 8.48 -12.51
CA THR A 172 15.53 7.78 -11.42
C THR A 172 14.75 6.57 -10.91
N ASN A 173 13.41 6.59 -11.00
CA ASN A 173 12.54 5.58 -10.41
C ASN A 173 11.81 4.76 -11.46
N LEU A 174 11.49 3.50 -11.15
CA LEU A 174 10.53 2.75 -11.95
C LEU A 174 9.12 3.18 -11.57
N LYS A 175 8.35 3.72 -12.52
CA LYS A 175 6.91 3.95 -12.36
C LYS A 175 6.13 2.96 -13.23
N ILE A 176 5.32 2.10 -12.58
CA ILE A 176 4.37 1.21 -13.25
C ILE A 176 2.96 1.73 -13.00
N GLU A 177 2.45 2.48 -13.96
CA GLU A 177 1.11 3.08 -13.91
C GLU A 177 0.11 2.22 -14.69
N THR A 178 -0.96 1.78 -14.03
CA THR A 178 -1.97 0.89 -14.63
C THR A 178 -3.39 1.27 -14.19
N ALA A 179 -4.42 0.65 -14.78
CA ALA A 179 -5.76 0.73 -14.22
C ALA A 179 -5.82 0.07 -12.83
N HIS A 180 -6.78 0.47 -11.98
CA HIS A 180 -6.93 -0.14 -10.66
C HIS A 180 -7.37 -1.62 -10.78
N PRO A 181 -6.92 -2.54 -9.89
CA PRO A 181 -7.30 -3.96 -9.90
C PRO A 181 -8.78 -4.24 -9.56
N SER A 182 -9.58 -3.22 -9.30
CA SER A 182 -11.02 -3.39 -9.07
C SER A 182 -11.71 -4.04 -10.28
N PRO A 183 -12.74 -4.87 -10.10
CA PRO A 183 -13.52 -5.43 -11.20
C PRO A 183 -14.02 -4.39 -12.22
N LEU A 184 -14.24 -3.15 -11.77
CA LEU A 184 -14.71 -2.04 -12.61
C LEU A 184 -13.69 -1.58 -13.66
N SER A 185 -12.40 -1.80 -13.42
CA SER A 185 -11.31 -1.23 -14.21
C SER A 185 -10.21 -2.21 -14.61
N ALA A 186 -10.12 -3.39 -13.99
CA ALA A 186 -8.98 -4.30 -14.19
C ALA A 186 -8.77 -4.71 -15.66
N ARG A 187 -9.87 -4.96 -16.40
CA ARG A 187 -9.83 -5.28 -17.84
C ARG A 187 -9.39 -4.13 -18.74
N ARG A 188 -9.32 -2.89 -18.22
CA ARG A 188 -8.97 -1.68 -18.98
C ARG A 188 -7.48 -1.33 -18.87
N GLY A 189 -6.65 -2.26 -18.42
CA GLY A 189 -5.19 -2.09 -18.40
C GLY A 189 -4.49 -2.48 -17.10
N PHE A 190 -5.15 -3.13 -16.14
CA PHE A 190 -4.44 -3.82 -15.05
C PHE A 190 -3.94 -5.18 -15.52
N PHE A 191 -4.84 -5.97 -16.15
CA PHE A 191 -4.47 -7.27 -16.68
C PHE A 191 -3.50 -7.15 -17.86
N GLY A 192 -2.44 -7.95 -17.84
CA GLY A 192 -1.35 -7.95 -18.82
C GLY A 192 -0.32 -6.84 -18.62
N ALA A 193 -0.44 -6.02 -17.57
CA ALA A 193 0.52 -4.95 -17.29
C ALA A 193 1.85 -5.47 -16.71
N ARG A 194 1.84 -6.71 -16.20
CA ARG A 194 2.99 -7.46 -15.69
C ARG A 194 3.80 -6.71 -14.62
N PRO A 195 3.14 -6.15 -13.59
CA PRO A 195 3.83 -5.26 -12.66
C PRO A 195 4.88 -5.99 -11.80
N PHE A 196 4.73 -7.29 -11.55
CA PHE A 196 5.58 -8.04 -10.62
C PHE A 196 6.91 -8.42 -11.28
N SER A 197 6.87 -9.01 -12.48
CA SER A 197 8.07 -9.38 -13.23
C SER A 197 8.89 -8.15 -13.64
N ARG A 198 8.22 -7.07 -14.07
CA ARG A 198 8.87 -5.79 -14.41
C ARG A 198 9.58 -5.17 -13.20
N THR A 199 8.96 -5.24 -12.02
CA THR A 199 9.57 -4.75 -10.78
C THR A 199 10.82 -5.56 -10.43
N ASN A 200 10.75 -6.89 -10.47
CA ASN A 200 11.92 -7.73 -10.19
C ASN A 200 13.05 -7.55 -11.22
N ALA A 201 12.72 -7.44 -12.51
CA ALA A 201 13.70 -7.18 -13.55
C ALA A 201 14.44 -5.85 -13.32
N TRP A 202 13.71 -4.81 -12.93
CA TRP A 202 14.30 -3.51 -12.61
C TRP A 202 15.15 -3.54 -11.34
N LEU A 203 14.66 -4.15 -10.25
CA LEU A 203 15.45 -4.32 -9.01
C LEU A 203 16.76 -5.05 -9.28
N HIS A 204 16.70 -6.15 -10.04
CA HIS A 204 17.88 -6.91 -10.44
C HIS A 204 18.87 -6.06 -11.25
N ALA A 205 18.37 -5.25 -12.20
CA ALA A 205 19.22 -4.34 -12.98
C ALA A 205 19.90 -3.24 -12.13
N GLN A 206 19.31 -2.89 -10.99
CA GLN A 206 19.90 -1.98 -9.99
C GLN A 206 20.83 -2.69 -8.99
N GLY A 207 21.08 -4.00 -9.16
CA GLY A 207 21.86 -4.80 -8.22
C GLY A 207 21.16 -5.05 -6.87
N GLN A 208 19.85 -4.85 -6.81
CA GLN A 208 19.05 -5.11 -5.61
C GLN A 208 18.47 -6.53 -5.62
N PRO A 209 18.28 -7.17 -4.46
CA PRO A 209 17.57 -8.45 -4.39
C PRO A 209 16.14 -8.30 -4.92
N VAL A 210 15.69 -9.28 -5.70
CA VAL A 210 14.31 -9.33 -6.19
C VAL A 210 13.32 -9.57 -5.04
N ILE A 211 12.04 -9.29 -5.26
CA ILE A 211 10.98 -9.60 -4.31
C ILE A 211 10.44 -11.01 -4.61
N ASN A 212 10.35 -11.85 -3.58
CA ASN A 212 9.53 -13.04 -3.60
C ASN A 212 8.08 -12.64 -3.38
N TRP A 213 7.30 -12.66 -4.46
CA TRP A 213 5.90 -12.24 -4.46
C TRP A 213 4.92 -13.34 -4.02
N THR A 214 5.31 -14.61 -4.08
CA THR A 214 4.35 -15.72 -4.12
C THR A 214 4.34 -16.56 -2.86
N ASP A 215 5.49 -16.74 -2.20
CA ASP A 215 5.61 -17.69 -1.10
C ASP A 215 6.37 -17.09 0.10
N PRO A 216 5.73 -16.86 1.26
CA PRO A 216 6.42 -16.38 2.44
C PRO A 216 7.51 -17.33 2.98
N GLU A 217 7.43 -18.63 2.66
CA GLU A 217 8.32 -19.68 3.17
C GLU A 217 9.54 -19.94 2.26
N ALA A 218 9.54 -19.44 1.02
CA ALA A 218 10.59 -19.69 0.04
C ALA A 218 11.79 -18.72 0.14
N GLN A 219 12.19 -18.32 1.35
CA GLN A 219 13.36 -17.43 1.58
C GLN A 219 14.67 -18.20 1.68
#